data_AF-A0A4U9WLW5-F1
#
_entry.id   AF-A0A4U9WLW5-F1
#
_cell.length_a   1.000
_cell.length_b   1.000
_cell.length_c   1.000
_cell.angle_alpha   90.00
_cell.angle_beta   90.00
_cell.angle_gamma   90.00
#
_symmetry.space_group_name_H-M   'P 1'
#
loop_
_entity.id
_entity.type
_entity.pdbx_description
1 polymer ?
#
loop_
_entity_poly.entity_id
_entity_poly.type
_entity_poly.pdbx_seq_one_letter_code
_entity_poly.pdbx_strand_id
1 'polypeptide(L)'
;MVVMDERDKRPFSVASTPAQQDYIELHIGASELNLYAMAVMDRVLKEQAITVDIPHGEAWLREEGERPLVLIAGGTGFSYARSILLTALETATQSRYLNLLGWP
;
A
#
# COMPACT_ATOMS: atom_id res chain seq x y z
N MET A 1 0.08 -0.05 10.32
CA MET A 1 -0.95 -0.99 10.79
C MET A 1 -2.04 -0.20 11.51
N VAL A 2 -3.32 -0.52 11.28
CA VAL A 2 -4.45 0.08 12.01
C VAL A 2 -4.53 -0.56 13.40
N VAL A 3 -4.53 0.25 14.46
CA VAL A 3 -4.59 -0.24 15.85
C VAL A 3 -6.04 -0.40 16.27
N MET A 4 -6.53 -1.64 16.35
CA MET A 4 -7.90 -1.95 16.80
C MET A 4 -7.96 -2.16 18.32
N ASP A 5 -6.89 -2.66 18.92
CA ASP A 5 -6.67 -2.78 20.37
C ASP A 5 -5.15 -2.95 20.64
N GLU A 6 -4.71 -3.03 21.90
CA GLU A 6 -3.29 -3.19 22.30
C GLU A 6 -2.61 -4.39 21.62
N ARG A 7 -3.37 -5.46 21.38
CA ARG A 7 -2.88 -6.72 20.77
C ARG A 7 -3.47 -7.01 19.38
N ASP A 8 -4.33 -6.14 18.87
CA ASP A 8 -4.93 -6.28 17.53
C ASP A 8 -4.49 -5.11 16.64
N LYS A 9 -3.47 -5.39 15.81
CA LYS A 9 -2.95 -4.46 14.81
C LYS A 9 -3.11 -5.05 13.42
N ARG A 10 -3.69 -4.26 12.52
CA ARG A 10 -4.13 -4.71 11.20
C ARG A 10 -3.29 -4.15 10.07
N PRO A 11 -2.54 -4.97 9.30
CA PRO A 11 -1.70 -4.46 8.24
C PRO A 11 -2.52 -4.08 7.01
N PHE A 12 -2.21 -2.90 6.47
CA PHE A 12 -2.62 -2.46 5.14
C PHE A 12 -1.42 -1.78 4.50
N SER A 13 -1.23 -2.03 3.21
CA SER A 13 -0.17 -1.39 2.45
C SER A 13 -0.57 0.00 2.01
N VAL A 14 0.38 0.93 2.04
CA VAL A 14 0.21 2.30 1.53
C VAL A 14 0.25 2.29 0.00
N ALA A 15 -0.73 2.94 -0.61
CA ALA A 15 -0.86 3.13 -2.06
C ALA A 15 -0.33 4.47 -2.56
N SER A 16 -0.27 5.47 -1.68
CA SER A 16 0.30 6.78 -1.99
C SER A 16 1.83 6.73 -2.01
N THR A 17 2.46 7.67 -2.72
CA THR A 17 3.93 7.81 -2.76
C THR A 17 4.43 8.63 -1.58
N PRO A 18 5.72 8.53 -1.21
CA PRO A 18 6.31 9.40 -0.18
C PRO A 18 6.24 10.91 -0.51
N ALA A 19 6.07 11.28 -1.78
CA ALA A 19 5.88 12.66 -2.20
C ALA A 19 4.49 13.22 -1.85
N GLN A 20 3.50 12.36 -1.66
CA GLN A 20 2.13 12.73 -1.29
C GLN A 20 2.02 12.82 0.24
N GLN A 21 2.24 14.01 0.80
CA GLN A 21 2.32 14.22 2.25
C GLN A 21 0.98 14.63 2.90
N ASP A 22 0.03 15.11 2.10
CA ASP A 22 -1.27 15.60 2.59
C ASP A 22 -2.22 14.46 2.99
N TYR A 23 -1.99 13.24 2.49
CA TYR A 23 -2.83 12.08 2.76
C TYR A 23 -2.08 10.76 2.65
N ILE A 24 -2.62 9.74 3.31
CA ILE A 24 -2.24 8.34 3.11
C ILE A 24 -3.37 7.65 2.35
N GLU A 25 -3.06 7.09 1.19
CA GLU A 25 -4.00 6.30 0.41
C GLU A 25 -3.83 4.81 0.74
N LEU A 26 -4.95 4.09 0.94
CA LEU A 26 -4.97 2.65 1.16
C LEU A 26 -5.96 2.01 0.18
N HIS A 27 -5.57 0.89 -0.44
CA HIS A 27 -6.52 0.07 -1.21
C HIS A 27 -6.95 -1.13 -0.37
N ILE A 28 -8.17 -1.08 0.14
CA ILE A 28 -8.72 -2.10 1.04
C ILE A 28 -9.77 -2.92 0.30
N GLY A 29 -9.52 -4.22 0.20
CA GLY A 29 -10.44 -5.19 -0.40
C GLY A 29 -11.29 -5.78 0.68
N ALA A 30 -12.41 -5.11 0.93
CA ALA A 30 -13.43 -5.53 1.88
C ALA A 30 -14.47 -6.39 1.13
N SER A 31 -14.10 -7.64 0.82
CA SER A 31 -15.10 -8.65 0.41
C SER A 31 -15.74 -9.26 1.65
N GLU A 32 -16.93 -9.87 1.51
CA GLU A 32 -17.61 -10.57 2.63
C GLU A 32 -16.75 -11.68 3.26
N LEU A 33 -15.78 -12.20 2.50
CA LEU A 33 -14.80 -13.19 2.98
C LEU A 33 -13.68 -12.57 3.83
N ASN A 34 -13.52 -11.24 3.80
CA ASN A 34 -12.50 -10.50 4.53
C ASN A 34 -13.10 -9.70 5.70
N LEU A 35 -13.62 -10.42 6.69
CA LEU A 35 -14.16 -9.85 7.93
C LEU A 35 -13.16 -8.92 8.65
N TYR A 36 -11.87 -9.14 8.43
CA TYR A 36 -10.78 -8.34 8.99
C TYR A 36 -10.73 -6.92 8.44
N ALA A 37 -10.86 -6.78 7.11
CA ALA A 37 -10.97 -5.49 6.45
C ALA A 37 -12.31 -4.81 6.76
N MET A 38 -13.42 -5.57 6.77
CA MET A 38 -14.75 -5.05 7.08
C MET A 38 -14.79 -4.35 8.45
N ALA A 39 -14.29 -4.99 9.51
CA ALA A 39 -14.30 -4.39 10.84
C ALA A 39 -13.43 -3.11 10.96
N VAL A 40 -12.39 -2.96 10.13
CA VAL A 40 -11.63 -1.69 10.04
C VAL A 40 -12.48 -0.63 9.36
N MET A 41 -13.14 -0.97 8.25
CA MET A 41 -14.03 -0.06 7.54
C MET A 41 -15.19 0.39 8.41
N ASP A 42 -15.83 -0.52 9.16
CA ASP A 42 -16.91 -0.20 10.09
C ASP A 42 -16.45 0.80 11.16
N ARG A 43 -15.23 0.62 11.69
CA ARG A 43 -14.67 1.57 12.65
C ARG A 43 -14.40 2.93 12.03
N VAL A 44 -13.82 2.99 10.84
CA VAL A 44 -13.60 4.25 10.11
C VAL A 44 -14.91 4.97 9.87
N LEU A 45 -15.97 4.26 9.46
CA LEU A 45 -17.29 4.84 9.22
C LEU A 45 -17.95 5.36 10.50
N LYS A 46 -17.76 4.65 11.62
CA LYS A 46 -18.37 5.01 12.90
C LYS A 46 -17.62 6.12 13.65
N GLU A 47 -16.29 6.01 13.71
CA GLU A 47 -15.44 6.87 14.55
C GLU A 47 -14.87 8.07 13.76
N GLN A 48 -14.88 8.00 12.42
CA GLN A 48 -14.31 9.00 11.50
C GLN A 48 -12.82 9.30 11.71
N ALA A 49 -12.18 8.63 12.66
CA ALA A 49 -10.77 8.70 12.97
C ALA A 49 -10.28 7.32 13.38
N ILE A 50 -9.04 7.00 13.04
CA ILE A 50 -8.38 5.76 13.45
C ILE A 50 -6.93 6.05 13.81
N THR A 51 -6.37 5.28 14.74
CA THR A 51 -4.94 5.31 15.05
C THR A 51 -4.20 4.31 14.18
N VAL A 52 -3.08 4.75 13.61
CA VAL A 52 -2.17 3.92 12.83
C VAL A 52 -0.78 3.92 13.45
N ASP A 53 -0.13 2.76 13.40
CA ASP A 53 1.26 2.53 13.78
C ASP A 53 2.07 2.30 12.50
N ILE A 54 2.98 3.21 12.13
CA ILE A 54 3.76 3.23 10.87
C ILE A 54 5.15 3.85 11.08
N PRO A 55 6.16 3.54 10.25
CA PRO A 55 6.16 2.62 9.10
C PRO A 55 6.41 1.14 9.49
N HIS A 56 5.97 0.20 8.64
CA HIS A 56 6.20 -1.25 8.78
C HIS A 56 6.41 -1.90 7.39
N GLY A 57 7.11 -3.04 7.36
CA GLY A 57 7.27 -3.88 6.17
C GLY A 57 8.60 -3.65 5.43
N GLU A 58 8.96 -4.62 4.58
CA GLU A 58 10.26 -4.68 3.88
C GLU A 58 10.14 -4.60 2.34
N ALA A 59 8.93 -4.41 1.83
CA ALA A 59 8.67 -4.29 0.39
C ALA A 59 8.71 -2.82 -0.05
N TRP A 60 9.89 -2.34 -0.44
CA TRP A 60 10.13 -0.94 -0.84
C TRP A 60 11.06 -0.84 -2.07
N LEU A 61 11.03 0.33 -2.73
CA LEU A 61 11.81 0.60 -3.95
C LEU A 61 13.30 0.78 -3.63
N ARG A 62 14.16 -0.09 -4.19
CA ARG A 62 15.62 0.10 -4.10
C ARG A 62 16.11 1.02 -5.21
N GLU A 63 16.38 2.28 -4.87
CA GLU A 63 16.74 3.33 -5.82
C GLU A 63 18.13 3.12 -6.45
N GLU A 64 19.07 2.52 -5.71
CA GLU A 64 20.46 2.34 -6.13
C GLU A 64 20.68 1.26 -7.22
N GLY A 65 19.69 0.39 -7.45
CA GLY A 65 19.80 -0.65 -8.47
C GLY A 65 19.59 -0.08 -9.87
N GLU A 66 20.30 -0.55 -10.89
CA GLU A 66 20.05 -0.19 -12.30
C GLU A 66 19.20 -1.21 -13.07
N ARG A 67 18.95 -2.38 -12.46
CA ARG A 67 18.21 -3.49 -13.09
C ARG A 67 16.75 -3.12 -13.38
N PRO A 68 16.14 -3.67 -14.45
CA PRO A 68 14.70 -3.52 -14.73
C PRO A 68 13.82 -3.86 -13.53
N LEU A 69 12.73 -3.12 -13.36
CA LEU A 69 11.76 -3.33 -12.29
C LEU A 69 10.59 -4.19 -12.80
N VAL A 70 10.31 -5.30 -12.11
CA VAL A 70 9.13 -6.14 -12.37
C VAL A 70 8.25 -6.10 -11.13
N LEU A 71 7.02 -5.61 -11.31
CA LEU A 71 5.99 -5.56 -10.30
C LEU A 71 4.87 -6.54 -10.67
N ILE A 72 4.48 -7.37 -9.71
CA ILE A 72 3.41 -8.34 -9.87
C ILE A 72 2.39 -8.04 -8.78
N ALA A 73 1.15 -7.78 -9.16
CA ALA A 73 0.08 -7.45 -8.24
C ALA A 73 -1.20 -8.21 -8.60
N GLY A 74 -1.95 -8.61 -7.58
CA GLY A 74 -3.28 -9.19 -7.72
C GLY A 74 -4.21 -8.69 -6.62
N GLY A 75 -5.46 -8.37 -6.97
CA GLY A 75 -6.42 -7.76 -6.04
C GLY A 75 -5.85 -6.55 -5.30
N THR A 76 -6.02 -6.50 -3.98
CA THR A 76 -5.49 -5.43 -3.11
C THR A 76 -3.98 -5.41 -2.99
N GLY A 77 -3.29 -6.47 -3.46
CA GLY A 77 -1.84 -6.47 -3.61
C GLY A 77 -1.34 -5.35 -4.52
N PHE A 78 -2.22 -4.75 -5.33
CA PHE A 78 -1.90 -3.55 -6.10
C PHE A 78 -1.54 -2.32 -5.25
N SER A 79 -1.97 -2.25 -3.98
CA SER A 79 -1.73 -1.09 -3.10
C SER A 79 -0.25 -0.70 -3.02
N TYR A 80 0.62 -1.59 -2.49
CA TYR A 80 2.06 -1.28 -2.37
C TYR A 80 2.75 -1.20 -3.74
N ALA A 81 2.31 -2.03 -4.70
CA ALA A 81 2.87 -2.04 -6.04
C ALA A 81 2.66 -0.70 -6.74
N ARG A 82 1.51 -0.05 -6.55
CA ARG A 82 1.23 1.30 -7.04
C ARG A 82 2.16 2.34 -6.41
N SER A 83 2.35 2.30 -5.10
CA SER A 83 3.25 3.24 -4.41
C SER A 83 4.68 3.14 -4.96
N ILE A 84 5.20 1.91 -5.09
CA ILE A 84 6.53 1.65 -5.67
C ILE A 84 6.59 2.09 -7.14
N LEU A 85 5.58 1.75 -7.93
CA LEU A 85 5.49 2.10 -9.35
C LEU A 85 5.57 3.60 -9.56
N LEU A 86 4.71 4.36 -8.89
CA LEU A 86 4.63 5.81 -9.05
C LEU A 86 5.91 6.48 -8.55
N THR A 87 6.44 6.05 -7.40
CA THR A 87 7.73 6.55 -6.89
C THR A 87 8.86 6.29 -7.89
N ALA A 88 8.92 5.11 -8.49
CA ALA A 88 9.95 4.77 -9.49
C ALA A 88 9.83 5.61 -10.77
N LEU A 89 8.61 5.96 -11.18
CA LEU A 89 8.39 6.84 -12.34
C LEU A 89 8.74 8.30 -12.04
N GLU A 90 8.51 8.76 -10.80
CA GLU A 90 8.84 10.11 -10.35
C GLU A 90 10.35 10.33 -10.19
N THR A 91 11.09 9.33 -9.71
CA THR A 91 12.53 9.44 -9.42
C THR A 91 13.44 8.92 -10.54
N ALA A 92 12.87 8.39 -11.64
CA ALA A 92 13.65 7.87 -12.75
C ALA A 92 14.50 8.95 -13.43
N THR A 93 15.80 8.95 -13.14
CA THR A 93 16.81 9.78 -13.82
C THR A 93 17.31 9.16 -15.14
N GLN A 94 17.04 7.87 -15.36
CA GLN A 94 17.37 7.11 -16.57
C GLN A 94 16.22 6.19 -16.98
N SER A 95 16.15 5.85 -18.27
CA SER A 95 15.14 4.92 -18.80
C SER A 95 15.30 3.53 -18.19
N ARG A 96 14.46 3.21 -17.20
CA ARG A 96 14.31 1.88 -16.61
C ARG A 96 13.11 1.17 -17.24
N TYR A 97 13.30 -0.07 -17.68
CA TYR A 97 12.18 -0.91 -18.08
C TYR A 97 11.35 -1.30 -16.86
N LEU A 98 10.05 -1.05 -16.95
CA LEU A 98 9.08 -1.34 -15.91
C LEU A 98 7.93 -2.17 -16.47
N ASN A 99 7.64 -3.30 -15.83
CA ASN A 99 6.50 -4.14 -16.16
C ASN A 99 5.63 -4.31 -14.92
N LEU A 100 4.34 -4.00 -15.07
CA LEU A 100 3.32 -4.31 -14.07
C LEU A 100 2.42 -5.42 -14.63
N LEU A 101 2.39 -6.56 -13.96
CA LEU A 101 1.50 -7.67 -14.29
C LEU A 101 0.33 -7.69 -13.30
N GLY A 102 -0.88 -7.61 -13.84
CA GLY A 102 -2.13 -7.71 -13.09
C GLY A 102 -2.96 -8.92 -13.56
N TRP A 103 -3.66 -9.56 -12.63
CA TRP A 103 -4.68 -10.56 -12.93
C TRP A 103 -6.06 -10.05 -12.50
N PRO A 104 -7.13 -10.28 -13.28
CA PRO A 104 -8.50 -9.86 -12.92
C PRO A 104 -9.02 -10.50 -11.62
#